data_AF-A0A1Q9WF02-F1
#
_entry.id   AF-A0A1Q9WF02-F1
#
_cell.length_a   1.000
_cell.length_b   1.000
_cell.length_c   1.000
_cell.angle_alpha   90.00
_cell.angle_beta   90.00
_cell.angle_gamma   90.00
#
_symmetry.space_group_name_H-M   'P 1'
#
loop_
_entity.id
_entity.type
_entity.pdbx_description
1 polymer ?
#
loop_
_entity_poly.entity_id
_entity_poly.type
_entity_poly.pdbx_seq_one_letter_code
_entity_poly.pdbx_strand_id
1 'polypeptide(L)'
;MVGVADEVDRLTVAGSERDEVVRLTRQQELRQARYYRGLLESQRAEIDEELARDCALLARHLADGRSRRRMPRLRESVRRKRREQYQIDCLLESLNMRFFQPRPMPLPDHRFTVEIEPTRHGYRVRVLELDQVVTAVSRDEAEMTAREYIAVSIGMAISRIAVHVSPARSVT
;
A
#
# COMPACT_ATOMS: atom_id res chain seq x y z
N MET A 1 43.13 73.38 -7.24
CA MET A 1 42.89 71.96 -7.58
C MET A 1 41.60 71.97 -8.39
N VAL A 2 41.59 71.89 -9.73
CA VAL A 2 41.95 70.74 -10.61
C VAL A 2 41.12 69.51 -10.18
N GLY A 3 40.29 68.84 -10.99
CA GLY A 3 39.96 68.86 -12.42
C GLY A 3 38.58 68.16 -12.62
N VAL A 4 37.86 68.39 -13.73
CA VAL A 4 37.90 67.68 -15.03
C VAL A 4 37.14 66.34 -15.04
N ALA A 5 36.10 66.32 -15.89
CA ALA A 5 35.55 65.25 -16.75
C ALA A 5 35.03 63.95 -16.13
N ASP A 6 33.84 63.55 -16.60
CA ASP A 6 33.57 62.33 -17.41
C ASP A 6 33.03 61.24 -16.47
N GLU A 7 32.08 60.39 -16.81
CA GLU A 7 31.79 59.78 -18.09
C GLU A 7 30.35 59.24 -18.05
N VAL A 8 29.69 59.26 -19.19
CA VAL A 8 28.39 58.63 -19.41
C VAL A 8 28.63 57.15 -19.67
N ASP A 9 28.14 56.25 -18.82
CA ASP A 9 28.01 54.82 -19.13
C ASP A 9 26.58 54.40 -18.74
N ARG A 10 25.60 54.48 -19.66
CA ARG A 10 25.24 53.44 -20.63
C ARG A 10 25.26 52.02 -20.06
N LEU A 11 24.14 51.32 -20.33
CA LEU A 11 24.01 49.86 -20.30
C LEU A 11 24.09 49.26 -18.89
N THR A 12 22.99 48.85 -18.29
CA THR A 12 22.30 47.66 -18.79
C THR A 12 20.93 47.54 -18.11
N VAL A 13 19.90 47.52 -18.94
CA VAL A 13 18.76 46.62 -18.72
C VAL A 13 19.36 45.21 -18.69
N ALA A 14 19.69 44.74 -17.49
CA ALA A 14 19.80 43.33 -17.20
C ALA A 14 18.72 43.12 -16.14
N GLY A 15 17.54 42.67 -16.55
CA GLY A 15 17.48 41.25 -16.80
C GLY A 15 17.81 40.49 -15.52
N SER A 16 17.28 40.92 -14.37
CA SER A 16 16.82 39.94 -13.39
C SER A 16 15.54 39.29 -13.93
N GLU A 17 15.61 38.77 -15.16
CA GLU A 17 15.27 37.37 -15.38
C GLU A 17 16.01 36.63 -14.27
N ARG A 18 15.32 36.52 -13.12
CA ARG A 18 15.45 35.32 -12.34
C ARG A 18 15.13 34.25 -13.36
N ASP A 19 16.19 33.69 -13.90
CA ASP A 19 16.20 32.57 -14.79
C ASP A 19 15.29 31.53 -14.13
N GLU A 20 14.00 31.60 -14.48
CA GLU A 20 12.97 30.67 -14.07
C GLU A 20 13.26 29.41 -14.89
N VAL A 21 14.41 28.79 -14.64
CA VAL A 21 14.72 27.40 -15.03
C VAL A 21 13.84 26.42 -14.24
N VAL A 22 12.77 26.91 -13.63
CA VAL A 22 11.78 26.15 -12.88
C VAL A 22 10.48 26.28 -13.64
N ARG A 23 10.04 25.18 -14.30
CA ARG A 23 8.64 24.69 -14.31
C ARG A 23 8.34 23.55 -15.30
N LEU A 24 9.14 23.32 -16.34
CA LEU A 24 8.85 22.27 -17.33
C LEU A 24 8.95 20.86 -16.75
N THR A 25 10.02 20.56 -15.99
CA THR A 25 10.20 19.28 -15.31
C THR A 25 9.07 19.01 -14.32
N ARG A 26 8.73 19.98 -13.47
CA ARG A 26 7.61 19.87 -12.53
C ARG A 26 6.25 19.65 -13.20
N GLN A 27 5.99 20.31 -14.33
CA GLN A 27 4.75 20.08 -15.09
C GLN A 27 4.71 18.69 -15.76
N GLN A 28 5.84 18.21 -16.28
CA GLN A 28 5.94 16.86 -16.83
C GLN A 28 5.74 15.80 -15.76
N GLU A 29 6.37 15.95 -14.58
CA GLU A 29 6.18 15.09 -13.43
C GLU A 29 4.72 15.05 -12.97
N LEU A 30 4.02 16.19 -12.93
CA LEU A 30 2.60 16.23 -12.61
C LEU A 30 1.72 15.53 -13.66
N ARG A 31 2.05 15.63 -14.95
CA ARG A 31 1.35 14.88 -16.00
C ARG A 31 1.57 13.38 -15.85
N GLN A 32 2.80 12.97 -15.58
CA GLN A 32 3.16 11.58 -15.35
C GLN A 32 2.48 11.01 -14.09
N ALA A 33 2.42 11.80 -13.01
CA ALA A 33 1.70 11.44 -11.80
C ALA A 33 0.20 11.24 -12.07
N ARG A 34 -0.44 12.11 -12.87
CA ARG A 34 -1.85 11.92 -13.26
C ARG A 34 -2.07 10.66 -14.07
N TYR A 35 -1.16 10.37 -15.00
CA TYR A 35 -1.20 9.15 -15.80
C TYR A 35 -1.12 7.89 -14.93
N TYR A 36 -0.11 7.80 -14.06
CA TYR A 36 0.03 6.63 -13.18
C TYR A 36 -1.09 6.52 -12.16
N ARG A 37 -1.60 7.64 -11.67
CA ARG A 37 -2.77 7.65 -10.79
C ARG A 37 -3.97 6.99 -11.48
N GLY A 38 -4.29 7.43 -12.70
CA GLY A 38 -5.40 6.85 -13.46
C GLY A 38 -5.19 5.36 -13.75
N LEU A 39 -3.96 4.96 -14.11
CA LEU A 39 -3.62 3.55 -14.33
C LEU A 39 -3.84 2.69 -13.08
N LEU A 40 -3.35 3.16 -11.92
CA LEU A 40 -3.50 2.47 -10.64
C LEU A 40 -4.97 2.43 -10.18
N GLU A 41 -5.73 3.52 -10.38
CA GLU A 41 -7.16 3.56 -10.07
C GLU A 41 -7.96 2.55 -10.92
N SER A 42 -7.65 2.41 -12.21
CA SER A 42 -8.25 1.38 -13.08
C SER A 42 -7.90 -0.04 -12.64
N GLN A 43 -6.62 -0.32 -12.38
CA GLN A 43 -6.17 -1.62 -11.88
C GLN A 43 -6.83 -1.99 -10.55
N ARG A 44 -6.98 -1.00 -9.66
CA ARG A 44 -7.69 -1.18 -8.38
C ARG A 44 -9.14 -1.57 -8.60
N ALA A 45 -9.84 -0.94 -9.54
CA ALA A 45 -11.23 -1.25 -9.85
C ALA A 45 -11.39 -2.68 -10.39
N GLU A 46 -10.49 -3.13 -11.28
CA GLU A 46 -10.48 -4.51 -11.78
C GLU A 46 -10.30 -5.54 -10.64
N ILE A 47 -9.37 -5.26 -9.72
CA ILE A 47 -9.15 -6.10 -8.53
C ILE A 47 -10.36 -6.07 -7.60
N ASP A 48 -11.01 -4.92 -7.40
CA ASP A 48 -12.21 -4.79 -6.56
C ASP A 48 -13.36 -5.66 -7.09
N GLU A 49 -13.56 -5.68 -8.41
CA GLU A 49 -14.57 -6.53 -9.05
C GLU A 49 -14.24 -8.01 -8.91
N GLU A 50 -12.99 -8.41 -9.13
CA GLU A 50 -12.54 -9.80 -8.94
C GLU A 50 -12.70 -10.24 -7.49
N LEU A 51 -12.29 -9.42 -6.53
CA LEU A 51 -12.45 -9.69 -5.11
C LEU A 51 -13.91 -9.82 -4.71
N ALA A 52 -14.80 -8.97 -5.24
CA ALA A 52 -16.23 -9.07 -4.97
C ALA A 52 -16.80 -10.42 -5.45
N ARG A 53 -16.42 -10.87 -6.65
CA ARG A 53 -16.81 -12.17 -7.19
C ARG A 53 -16.28 -13.33 -6.34
N ASP A 54 -14.98 -13.34 -6.05
CA ASP A 54 -14.33 -14.43 -5.31
C ASP A 54 -14.81 -14.50 -3.85
N CYS A 55 -15.02 -13.36 -3.19
CA CYS A 55 -15.57 -13.31 -1.83
C CYS A 55 -17.01 -13.82 -1.80
N ALA A 56 -17.85 -13.45 -2.77
CA ALA A 56 -19.21 -13.98 -2.87
C ALA A 56 -19.22 -15.49 -3.12
N LEU A 57 -18.34 -16.00 -3.98
CA LEU A 57 -18.17 -17.43 -4.21
C LEU A 57 -17.73 -18.16 -2.93
N LEU A 58 -16.79 -17.55 -2.18
CA LEU A 58 -16.28 -18.10 -0.93
C LEU A 58 -17.37 -18.17 0.15
N ALA A 59 -18.20 -17.13 0.27
CA ALA A 59 -19.35 -17.11 1.18
C ALA A 59 -20.36 -18.22 0.85
N ARG A 60 -20.68 -18.42 -0.44
CA ARG A 60 -21.56 -19.52 -0.88
C ARG A 60 -20.99 -20.89 -0.53
N HIS A 61 -19.70 -21.11 -0.78
CA HIS A 61 -19.05 -22.38 -0.45
C HIS A 61 -19.00 -22.67 1.05
N LEU A 62 -18.87 -21.64 1.89
CA LEU A 62 -18.95 -21.78 3.35
C LEU A 62 -20.35 -22.19 3.79
N ALA A 63 -21.41 -21.66 3.17
CA ALA A 63 -22.79 -22.03 3.46
C ALA A 63 -23.14 -23.45 2.98
N ASP A 64 -22.69 -23.84 1.78
CA ASP A 64 -23.12 -25.08 1.14
C ASP A 64 -22.37 -26.33 1.64
N GLY A 65 -21.17 -26.19 2.23
CA GLY A 65 -20.38 -27.28 2.83
C GLY A 65 -19.84 -28.36 1.86
N ARG A 66 -20.36 -28.43 0.63
CA ARG A 66 -20.07 -29.48 -0.38
C ARG A 66 -18.79 -29.23 -1.19
N SER A 67 -18.27 -28.00 -1.21
CA SER A 67 -17.19 -27.58 -2.12
C SER A 67 -15.81 -27.47 -1.48
N ARG A 68 -15.51 -28.28 -0.45
CA ARG A 68 -14.24 -28.23 0.31
C ARG A 68 -12.98 -28.37 -0.54
N ARG A 69 -13.03 -29.08 -1.68
CA ARG A 69 -11.84 -29.36 -2.52
C ARG A 69 -11.29 -28.11 -3.23
N ARG A 70 -12.15 -27.15 -3.61
CA ARG A 70 -11.73 -25.93 -4.34
C ARG A 70 -11.48 -24.74 -3.41
N MET A 71 -11.97 -24.79 -2.18
CA MET A 71 -11.84 -23.72 -1.18
C MET A 71 -10.40 -23.27 -0.91
N PRO A 72 -9.38 -24.16 -0.82
CA PRO A 72 -8.01 -23.72 -0.58
C PRO A 72 -7.49 -22.81 -1.70
N ARG A 73 -7.74 -23.18 -2.97
CA ARG A 73 -7.31 -22.38 -4.14
C ARG A 73 -8.03 -21.05 -4.19
N LEU A 74 -9.32 -21.03 -3.87
CA LEU A 74 -10.11 -19.79 -3.83
C LEU A 74 -9.62 -18.85 -2.72
N ARG A 75 -9.40 -19.37 -1.50
CA ARG A 75 -8.83 -18.59 -0.41
C ARG A 75 -7.47 -17.98 -0.79
N GLU A 76 -6.62 -18.77 -1.44
CA GLU A 76 -5.32 -18.28 -1.90
C GLU A 76 -5.44 -17.21 -2.99
N SER A 77 -6.38 -17.37 -3.94
CA SER A 77 -6.71 -16.33 -4.93
C SER A 77 -7.10 -15.02 -4.26
N VAL A 78 -8.02 -15.08 -3.30
CA VAL A 78 -8.48 -13.90 -2.54
C VAL A 78 -7.32 -13.28 -1.76
N ARG A 79 -6.47 -14.07 -1.09
CA ARG A 79 -5.30 -13.55 -0.36
C ARG A 79 -4.38 -12.76 -1.27
N ARG A 80 -3.99 -13.35 -2.40
CA ARG A 80 -3.12 -12.70 -3.38
C ARG A 80 -3.75 -11.41 -3.92
N LYS A 81 -5.04 -11.42 -4.26
CA LYS A 81 -5.74 -10.23 -4.75
C LYS A 81 -5.88 -9.14 -3.70
N ARG A 82 -6.09 -9.49 -2.44
CA ARG A 82 -6.07 -8.53 -1.32
C ARG A 82 -4.69 -7.89 -1.15
N ARG A 83 -3.62 -8.66 -1.31
CA ARG A 83 -2.24 -8.14 -1.30
C ARG A 83 -2.00 -7.16 -2.45
N GLU A 84 -2.41 -7.52 -3.67
CA GLU A 84 -2.33 -6.64 -4.85
C GLU A 84 -3.10 -5.33 -4.61
N GLN A 85 -4.33 -5.41 -4.10
CA GLN A 85 -5.14 -4.24 -3.73
C GLN A 85 -4.40 -3.33 -2.74
N TYR A 86 -3.84 -3.91 -1.68
CA TYR A 86 -3.11 -3.15 -0.65
C TYR A 86 -1.85 -2.48 -1.22
N GLN A 87 -1.10 -3.16 -2.09
CA GLN A 87 0.07 -2.58 -2.75
C GLN A 87 -0.31 -1.39 -3.63
N ILE A 88 -1.41 -1.49 -4.38
CA ILE A 88 -1.93 -0.37 -5.18
C ILE A 88 -2.38 0.78 -4.27
N ASP A 89 -3.06 0.49 -3.16
CA ASP A 89 -3.47 1.49 -2.19
C ASP A 89 -2.24 2.26 -1.62
N CYS A 90 -1.16 1.56 -1.26
CA CYS A 90 0.10 2.19 -0.82
C CYS A 90 0.73 3.07 -1.92
N LEU A 91 0.73 2.59 -3.17
CA LEU A 91 1.27 3.35 -4.30
C LEU A 91 0.44 4.62 -4.57
N LEU A 92 -0.89 4.51 -4.55
CA LEU A 92 -1.80 5.65 -4.68
C LEU A 92 -1.61 6.66 -3.54
N GLU A 93 -1.45 6.20 -2.31
CA GLU A 93 -1.19 7.07 -1.16
C GLU A 93 0.13 7.83 -1.33
N SER A 94 1.23 7.12 -1.61
CA SER A 94 2.54 7.76 -1.81
C SER A 94 2.55 8.75 -2.97
N LEU A 95 1.84 8.44 -4.05
CA LEU A 95 1.66 9.34 -5.20
C LEU A 95 0.84 10.58 -4.83
N ASN A 96 -0.23 10.40 -4.06
CA ASN A 96 -1.08 11.51 -3.58
C ASN A 96 -0.33 12.41 -2.61
N MET A 97 0.43 11.85 -1.68
CA MET A 97 1.26 12.61 -0.74
C MET A 97 2.33 13.45 -1.45
N ARG A 98 2.90 12.95 -2.55
CA ARG A 98 3.99 13.63 -3.25
C ARG A 98 3.53 14.69 -4.26
N PHE A 99 2.47 14.41 -5.02
CA PHE A 99 2.10 15.23 -6.18
C PHE A 99 0.72 15.87 -6.08
N PHE A 100 -0.12 15.41 -5.16
CA PHE A 100 -1.51 15.85 -5.04
C PHE A 100 -1.81 16.30 -3.60
N GLN A 101 -3.09 16.52 -3.30
CA GLN A 101 -3.51 16.68 -1.92
C GLN A 101 -3.53 15.31 -1.23
N PRO A 102 -3.03 15.21 0.01
CA PRO A 102 -3.16 14.02 0.82
C PRO A 102 -4.62 13.54 0.85
N ARG A 103 -4.87 12.36 0.29
CA ARG A 103 -6.10 11.61 0.57
C ARG A 103 -5.69 10.51 1.53
N PRO A 104 -5.90 10.69 2.84
CA PRO A 104 -5.44 9.72 3.83
C PRO A 104 -6.08 8.36 3.55
N MET A 105 -5.28 7.30 3.57
CA MET A 105 -5.82 5.94 3.57
C MET A 105 -6.70 5.77 4.81
N PRO A 106 -7.82 5.03 4.74
CA PRO A 106 -8.56 4.67 5.93
C PRO A 106 -7.61 4.02 6.94
N LEU A 107 -7.53 4.62 8.13
CA LEU A 107 -6.72 4.08 9.21
C LEU A 107 -7.20 2.67 9.56
N PRO A 108 -6.30 1.78 9.97
CA PRO A 108 -6.69 0.50 10.53
C PRO A 108 -7.63 0.72 11.72
N ASP A 109 -8.80 0.10 11.68
CA ASP A 109 -9.80 0.20 12.74
C ASP A 109 -9.95 -1.11 13.53
N HIS A 110 -9.28 -2.18 13.10
CA HIS A 110 -9.25 -3.46 13.80
C HIS A 110 -7.81 -3.88 14.09
N ARG A 111 -7.54 -4.17 15.36
CA ARG A 111 -6.22 -4.58 15.83
C ARG A 111 -6.23 -6.06 16.19
N PHE A 112 -5.25 -6.78 15.66
CA PHE A 112 -5.03 -8.20 15.91
C PHE A 112 -3.67 -8.42 16.53
N THR A 113 -3.61 -9.34 17.48
CA THR A 113 -2.39 -9.73 18.17
C THR A 113 -1.86 -11.01 17.52
N VAL A 114 -0.61 -10.96 17.09
CA VAL A 114 0.05 -12.12 16.49
C VAL A 114 1.27 -12.54 17.29
N GLU A 115 1.44 -13.84 17.42
CA GLU A 115 2.67 -14.44 17.91
C GLU A 115 3.45 -14.98 16.70
N ILE A 116 4.74 -14.67 16.65
CA ILE A 116 5.62 -15.12 15.57
C ILE A 116 6.70 -16.00 16.17
N GLU A 117 6.71 -17.27 15.78
CA GLU A 117 7.65 -18.28 16.25
C GLU A 117 8.48 -18.82 15.07
N PRO A 118 9.82 -18.88 15.17
CA PRO A 118 10.64 -19.52 14.14
C PRO A 118 10.40 -21.03 14.11
N THR A 119 10.44 -21.62 12.92
CA THR A 119 10.33 -23.07 12.67
C THR A 119 11.45 -23.53 11.74
N ARG A 120 11.54 -24.84 11.48
CA ARG A 120 12.55 -25.40 10.55
C ARG A 120 12.43 -24.91 9.11
N HIS A 121 11.25 -24.43 8.69
CA HIS A 121 10.96 -24.10 7.29
C HIS A 121 10.40 -22.68 7.10
N GLY A 122 10.57 -21.79 8.09
CA GLY A 122 10.03 -20.44 8.05
C GLY A 122 9.51 -20.02 9.42
N TYR A 123 8.43 -19.25 9.44
CA TYR A 123 7.84 -18.69 10.66
C TYR A 123 6.40 -19.14 10.81
N ARG A 124 6.05 -19.60 12.01
CA ARG A 124 4.68 -19.83 12.43
C ARG A 124 4.11 -18.51 12.94
N VAL A 125 2.97 -18.11 12.40
CA VAL A 125 2.26 -16.90 12.79
C VAL A 125 0.91 -17.31 13.35
N ARG A 126 0.71 -17.09 14.66
CA ARG A 126 -0.55 -17.36 15.34
C ARG A 126 -1.32 -16.07 15.49
N VAL A 127 -2.55 -16.02 14.99
CA VAL A 127 -3.49 -14.92 15.22
C VAL A 127 -4.35 -15.27 16.42
N LEU A 128 -4.17 -14.56 17.54
CA LEU A 128 -4.77 -14.94 18.82
C LEU A 128 -6.30 -14.84 18.79
N GLU A 129 -6.83 -13.77 18.20
CA GLU A 129 -8.27 -13.50 18.18
C GLU A 129 -9.05 -14.50 17.29
N LEU A 130 -8.36 -15.18 16.39
CA LEU A 130 -8.96 -16.17 15.49
C LEU A 130 -8.64 -17.61 15.90
N ASP A 131 -7.81 -17.81 16.94
CA ASP A 131 -7.17 -19.07 17.34
C ASP A 131 -6.67 -19.89 16.14
N GLN A 132 -5.99 -19.20 15.21
CA GLN A 132 -5.58 -19.77 13.93
C GLN A 132 -4.10 -19.53 13.67
N VAL A 133 -3.52 -20.45 12.90
CA VAL A 133 -2.08 -20.51 12.65
C VAL A 133 -1.85 -20.55 11.15
N VAL A 134 -0.91 -19.71 10.71
CA VAL A 134 -0.37 -19.71 9.34
C VAL A 134 1.14 -19.78 9.35
N THR A 135 1.70 -20.11 8.19
CA THR A 135 3.15 -20.15 7.97
C THR A 135 3.56 -19.05 7.02
N ALA A 136 4.59 -18.30 7.38
CA ALA A 136 5.27 -17.32 6.53
C ALA A 136 6.67 -17.84 6.17
N VAL A 137 7.17 -17.48 4.99
CA VAL A 137 8.50 -17.94 4.52
C VAL A 137 9.61 -17.20 5.26
N SER A 138 9.43 -15.90 5.50
CA SER A 138 10.38 -15.06 6.24
C SER A 138 9.68 -14.29 7.36
N ARG A 139 10.48 -13.72 8.27
CA ARG A 139 9.97 -12.85 9.34
C ARG A 139 9.37 -11.57 8.77
N ASP A 140 9.98 -11.03 7.71
CA ASP A 140 9.53 -9.80 7.07
C ASP A 140 8.19 -9.97 6.37
N GLU A 141 7.87 -11.19 5.92
CA GLU A 141 6.57 -11.51 5.34
C GLU A 141 5.49 -11.82 6.40
N ALA A 142 5.88 -12.15 7.63
CA ALA A 142 4.96 -12.65 8.66
C ALA A 142 3.80 -11.69 8.94
N GLU A 143 4.07 -10.38 8.99
CA GLU A 143 3.03 -9.37 9.17
C GLU A 143 2.04 -9.36 8.01
N MET A 144 2.54 -9.34 6.77
CA MET A 144 1.68 -9.31 5.59
C MET A 144 0.87 -10.60 5.47
N THR A 145 1.50 -11.75 5.69
CA THR A 145 0.82 -13.05 5.73
C THR A 145 -0.28 -13.08 6.80
N ALA A 146 -0.06 -12.49 7.98
CA ALA A 146 -1.10 -12.36 8.98
C ALA A 146 -2.27 -11.49 8.48
N ARG A 147 -1.98 -10.31 7.93
CA ARG A 147 -3.02 -9.40 7.42
C ARG A 147 -3.83 -10.04 6.29
N GLU A 148 -3.18 -10.67 5.33
CA GLU A 148 -3.81 -11.42 4.24
C GLU A 148 -4.72 -12.53 4.78
N TYR A 149 -4.22 -13.27 5.79
CA TYR A 149 -4.99 -14.32 6.43
C TYR A 149 -6.25 -13.79 7.10
N ILE A 150 -6.10 -12.77 7.94
CA ILE A 150 -7.20 -12.14 8.67
C ILE A 150 -8.23 -11.60 7.67
N ALA A 151 -7.77 -10.85 6.65
CA ALA A 151 -8.63 -10.28 5.62
C ALA A 151 -9.55 -11.32 4.97
N VAL A 152 -9.01 -12.49 4.63
CA VAL A 152 -9.81 -13.58 4.05
C VAL A 152 -10.70 -14.27 5.07
N SER A 153 -10.24 -14.45 6.30
CA SER A 153 -10.98 -15.15 7.36
C SER A 153 -12.22 -14.38 7.81
N ILE A 154 -12.16 -13.04 7.87
CA ILE A 154 -13.27 -12.19 8.35
C ILE A 154 -13.88 -11.31 7.24
N GLY A 155 -13.44 -11.45 5.99
CA GLY A 155 -13.99 -10.72 4.85
C GLY A 155 -13.71 -9.22 4.85
N MET A 156 -12.58 -8.80 5.41
CA MET A 156 -12.19 -7.40 5.53
C MET A 156 -11.09 -6.98 4.54
N ALA A 157 -10.96 -5.67 4.31
CA ALA A 157 -9.84 -5.11 3.56
C ALA A 157 -8.55 -5.13 4.40
N ILE A 158 -7.40 -5.43 3.76
CA ILE A 158 -6.08 -5.46 4.43
C ILE A 158 -5.74 -4.11 5.06
N SER A 159 -6.08 -3.00 4.42
CA SER A 159 -5.84 -1.64 4.92
C SER A 159 -6.52 -1.34 6.26
N ARG A 160 -7.58 -2.08 6.61
CA ARG A 160 -8.33 -1.93 7.87
C ARG A 160 -7.76 -2.76 9.03
N ILE A 161 -6.73 -3.57 8.77
CA ILE A 161 -6.18 -4.54 9.71
C ILE A 161 -4.82 -4.06 10.21
N ALA A 162 -4.76 -3.73 11.49
CA ALA A 162 -3.52 -3.54 12.22
C ALA A 162 -3.09 -4.85 12.86
N VAL A 163 -1.82 -5.20 12.71
CA VAL A 163 -1.21 -6.37 13.34
C VAL A 163 -0.20 -5.89 14.37
N HIS A 164 -0.28 -6.45 15.57
CA HIS A 164 0.67 -6.20 16.65
C HIS A 164 1.35 -7.50 17.04
N VAL A 165 2.68 -7.53 16.96
CA VAL A 165 3.46 -8.69 17.35
C VAL A 165 3.59 -8.73 18.87
N SER A 166 3.01 -9.73 19.50
CA SER A 166 3.30 -10.05 20.89
C SER A 166 4.69 -10.66 20.98
N PRO A 167 5.52 -10.29 21.97
CA PRO A 167 6.69 -11.09 22.30
C PRO A 167 6.23 -12.52 22.58
N ALA A 168 6.85 -13.50 21.93
CA ALA A 168 6.54 -14.91 22.17
C ALA A 168 6.67 -15.16 23.68
N ARG A 169 5.64 -15.76 24.30
CA ARG A 169 5.76 -16.21 25.68
C ARG A 169 6.91 -17.19 25.75
N SER A 170 8.01 -16.79 26.37
CA SER A 170 9.08 -17.69 26.78
C SER A 170 8.43 -18.72 27.70
N VAL A 171 8.18 -19.92 27.20
CA VAL A 171 7.85 -21.05 28.05
C VAL A 171 9.15 -21.43 28.73
N THR A 172 9.43 -20.80 29.88
CA THR A 172 10.39 -21.32 30.88
C THR A 172 9.80 -22.53 31.58
#